data_AF-M9MFW3-F1
#
_entry.id   AF-M9MFW3-F1
#
_cell.length_a   1.000
_cell.length_b   1.000
_cell.length_c   1.000
_cell.angle_alpha   90.00
_cell.angle_beta   90.00
_cell.angle_gamma   90.00
#
_symmetry.space_group_name_H-M   'P 1'
#
loop_
_entity.id
_entity.type
_entity.pdbx_description
1 polymer ?
#
loop_
_entity_poly.entity_id
_entity_poly.type
_entity_poly.pdbx_seq_one_letter_code
_entity_poly.pdbx_strand_id
1 'polypeptide(L)'
;MASTSTLSSDRVGSGESSSLPDPTSHQLSKRQQYDALVDAEAGAEANVSLGSPASHPSYPAVASLCRTYPTQASAIFQTYLDLKNGAAAWDVVEPLSLRHPQQARESNTAVLGSAELEGLSESEACELVQNTLANWRSSDTRLGLVNPPEQGQGQDGDLMLALGLAAIKGRRKNATAYEIVIPLTISQHLTTSQLVGIFTLLTQHAASSTDTVDTSHVLLAIIAPDSTLVYYTVSQDMVKPVN
;
A
#
# COMPACT_ATOMS: atom_id res chain seq x y z
N MET A 1 70.13 6.57 69.11
CA MET A 1 70.33 6.16 67.70
C MET A 1 69.54 7.14 66.85
N ALA A 2 70.27 7.96 66.07
CA ALA A 2 69.94 8.97 65.03
C ALA A 2 68.47 9.36 64.73
N SER A 3 68.05 10.55 64.30
CA SER A 3 68.49 11.97 64.22
C SER A 3 67.48 12.65 63.24
N THR A 4 66.92 13.84 63.57
CA THR A 4 66.51 15.01 62.72
C THR A 4 65.93 14.80 61.29
N SER A 5 65.02 15.58 60.69
CA SER A 5 64.22 16.78 60.96
C SER A 5 63.27 16.99 59.74
N THR A 6 62.13 17.64 59.98
CA THR A 6 61.27 18.50 59.12
C THR A 6 61.53 18.66 57.60
N LEU A 7 60.47 18.64 56.77
CA LEU A 7 60.00 19.81 55.97
C LEU A 7 58.83 19.46 55.02
N SER A 8 57.90 20.41 54.96
CA SER A 8 56.79 20.61 54.03
C SER A 8 57.22 20.96 52.61
N SER A 9 56.45 20.56 51.59
CA SER A 9 56.28 21.34 50.34
C SER A 9 55.00 20.94 49.58
N ASP A 10 54.22 21.94 49.21
CA ASP A 10 53.16 21.90 48.19
C ASP A 10 53.72 21.54 46.80
N ARG A 11 52.92 20.85 45.98
CA ARG A 11 52.88 21.04 44.51
C ARG A 11 51.63 20.41 43.87
N VAL A 12 50.95 21.24 43.09
CA VAL A 12 49.83 20.95 42.18
C VAL A 12 50.27 20.00 41.05
N GLY A 13 49.38 19.07 40.64
CA GLY A 13 49.55 18.23 39.45
C GLY A 13 48.22 17.64 38.96
N SER A 14 47.80 18.07 37.77
CA SER A 14 46.60 17.70 37.01
C SER A 14 46.82 16.51 36.06
N GLY A 15 45.74 15.76 35.72
CA GLY A 15 45.68 14.70 34.68
C GLY A 15 45.55 13.29 35.30
N GLU A 16 44.79 12.31 34.78
CA GLU A 16 44.32 12.05 33.41
C GLU A 16 43.03 11.21 33.43
N SER A 17 42.14 11.50 32.47
CA SER A 17 41.00 10.66 32.07
C SER A 17 41.51 9.43 31.32
N SER A 18 41.08 8.24 31.75
CA SER A 18 41.30 6.99 31.01
C SER A 18 40.51 7.01 29.69
N SER A 19 41.19 7.33 28.59
CA SER A 19 40.67 7.18 27.23
C SER A 19 41.05 5.80 26.68
N LEU A 20 40.07 5.07 26.16
CA LEU A 20 40.28 3.83 25.41
C LEU A 20 41.21 4.09 24.21
N PRO A 21 42.07 3.12 23.83
CA PRO A 21 42.99 3.29 22.70
C PRO A 21 42.22 3.44 21.39
N ASP A 22 42.67 4.38 20.56
CA ASP A 22 42.09 4.61 19.24
C ASP A 22 42.24 3.37 18.35
N PRO A 23 41.20 3.04 17.55
CA PRO A 23 41.24 1.90 16.66
C PRO A 23 42.36 2.06 15.64
N THR A 24 43.15 1.01 15.47
CA THR A 24 44.25 0.99 14.49
C THR A 24 43.70 1.12 13.06
N SER A 25 44.48 1.70 12.14
CA SER A 25 44.11 1.89 10.73
C SER A 25 43.60 0.60 10.06
N HIS A 26 44.18 -0.55 10.43
CA HIS A 26 43.76 -1.86 9.94
C HIS A 26 42.36 -2.28 10.46
N GLN A 27 41.99 -1.90 11.69
CA GLN A 27 40.66 -2.15 12.23
C GLN A 27 39.60 -1.23 11.61
N LEU A 28 39.95 0.03 11.31
CA LEU A 28 39.07 0.95 10.58
C LEU A 28 38.78 0.42 9.16
N SER A 29 39.80 -0.05 8.45
CA SER A 29 39.65 -0.61 7.10
C SER A 29 38.76 -1.85 7.07
N LYS A 30 38.94 -2.78 8.02
CA LYS A 30 38.07 -3.97 8.13
C LYS A 30 36.63 -3.61 8.47
N ARG A 31 36.41 -2.61 9.34
CA ARG A 31 35.07 -2.14 9.69
C ARG A 31 34.37 -1.49 8.51
N GLN A 32 35.07 -0.64 7.75
CA GLN A 32 34.55 -0.06 6.51
C GLN A 32 34.19 -1.12 5.46
N GLN A 33 35.00 -2.17 5.35
CA GLN A 33 34.69 -3.31 4.47
C GLN A 33 33.46 -4.09 4.94
N TYR A 34 33.28 -4.24 6.26
CA TYR A 34 32.11 -4.91 6.83
C TYR A 34 30.84 -4.07 6.65
N ASP A 35 30.92 -2.77 6.93
CA ASP A 35 29.82 -1.83 6.73
C ASP A 35 29.42 -1.78 5.25
N ALA A 36 30.40 -1.75 4.33
CA ALA A 36 30.13 -1.82 2.88
C ALA A 36 29.48 -3.16 2.44
N LEU A 37 29.79 -4.27 3.12
CA LEU A 37 29.17 -5.57 2.85
C LEU A 37 27.74 -5.65 3.42
N VAL A 38 27.51 -5.06 4.59
CA VAL A 38 26.20 -4.95 5.23
C VAL A 38 25.28 -4.01 4.44
N ASP A 39 25.80 -2.89 3.93
CA ASP A 39 25.06 -1.96 3.07
C ASP A 39 24.74 -2.57 1.71
N ALA A 40 25.62 -3.44 1.19
CA ALA A 40 25.36 -4.20 -0.04
C ALA A 40 24.30 -5.30 0.14
N GLU A 41 24.23 -5.92 1.33
CA GLU A 41 23.22 -6.93 1.68
C GLU A 41 21.86 -6.29 2.04
N ALA A 42 21.86 -5.05 2.54
CA ALA A 42 20.67 -4.23 2.77
C ALA A 42 19.93 -3.80 1.49
N GLY A 43 20.37 -4.27 0.32
CA GLY A 43 19.74 -3.99 -0.96
C GLY A 43 19.93 -2.53 -1.32
N ALA A 44 21.02 -2.21 -2.01
CA ALA A 44 20.99 -1.07 -2.91
C ALA A 44 19.76 -1.26 -3.80
N GLU A 45 18.76 -0.40 -3.64
CA GLU A 45 17.56 -0.36 -4.47
C GLU A 45 18.02 -0.14 -5.90
N ALA A 46 18.32 -1.25 -6.58
CA ALA A 46 18.59 -1.27 -7.98
C ALA A 46 17.29 -0.82 -8.59
N ASN A 47 17.24 0.47 -8.95
CA ASN A 47 16.15 1.10 -9.67
C ASN A 47 16.19 0.53 -11.10
N VAL A 48 15.93 -0.76 -11.22
CA VAL A 48 15.69 -1.45 -12.48
C VAL A 48 14.34 -0.92 -12.91
N SER A 49 14.36 0.18 -13.65
CA SER A 49 13.17 0.74 -14.25
C SER A 49 12.64 -0.29 -15.26
N LEU A 50 11.70 -1.13 -14.81
CA LEU A 50 11.00 -2.14 -15.61
C LEU A 50 10.04 -1.50 -16.65
N GLY A 51 10.23 -0.21 -16.97
CA GLY A 51 9.28 0.61 -17.69
C GLY A 51 8.11 1.04 -16.81
N SER A 52 7.33 2.01 -17.30
CA SER A 52 6.07 2.35 -16.64
C SER A 52 5.09 1.18 -16.77
N PRO A 53 4.33 0.82 -15.72
CA PRO A 53 3.23 -0.15 -15.84
C PRO A 53 2.27 0.19 -16.99
N ALA A 54 2.15 1.50 -17.31
CA ALA A 54 1.35 2.01 -18.40
C ALA A 54 1.78 1.52 -19.80
N SER A 55 2.99 1.01 -19.95
CA SER A 55 3.53 0.48 -21.21
C SER A 55 3.10 -0.98 -21.48
N HIS A 56 2.51 -1.67 -20.51
CA HIS A 56 2.13 -3.07 -20.66
C HIS A 56 0.84 -3.24 -21.49
N PRO A 57 0.74 -4.19 -22.44
CA PRO A 57 -0.41 -4.33 -23.35
C PRO A 57 -1.74 -4.62 -22.65
N SER A 58 -1.72 -5.20 -21.45
CA SER A 58 -2.93 -5.44 -20.64
C SER A 58 -3.30 -4.30 -19.70
N TYR A 59 -2.44 -3.28 -19.52
CA TYR A 59 -2.72 -2.15 -18.65
C TYR A 59 -3.94 -1.31 -19.09
N PRO A 60 -4.19 -1.06 -20.40
CA PRO A 60 -5.35 -0.27 -20.82
C PRO A 60 -6.70 -0.78 -20.27
N ALA A 61 -6.84 -2.08 -20.03
CA ALA A 61 -8.06 -2.66 -19.47
C ALA A 61 -8.34 -2.16 -18.04
N VAL A 62 -7.30 -1.98 -17.22
CA VAL A 62 -7.42 -1.56 -15.81
C VAL A 62 -7.04 -0.10 -15.57
N ALA A 63 -6.57 0.62 -16.60
CA ALA A 63 -5.99 1.95 -16.46
C ALA A 63 -6.93 2.96 -15.78
N SER A 64 -8.23 2.93 -16.10
CA SER A 64 -9.22 3.80 -15.43
C SER A 64 -9.34 3.45 -13.94
N LEU A 65 -9.40 2.16 -13.62
CA LEU A 65 -9.56 1.68 -12.26
C LEU A 65 -8.32 2.00 -11.40
N CYS A 66 -7.12 1.81 -11.94
CA CYS A 66 -5.86 2.18 -11.27
C CYS A 66 -5.75 3.69 -11.00
N ARG A 67 -6.29 4.54 -11.88
CA ARG A 67 -6.33 6.00 -11.67
C ARG A 67 -7.34 6.40 -10.60
N THR A 68 -8.51 5.75 -10.56
CA THR A 68 -9.54 6.01 -9.56
C THR A 68 -9.12 5.49 -8.18
N TYR A 69 -8.41 4.37 -8.12
CA TYR A 69 -7.99 3.70 -6.89
C TYR A 69 -6.46 3.49 -6.84
N PRO A 70 -5.65 4.58 -6.73
CA PRO A 70 -4.20 4.52 -6.76
C PRO A 70 -3.57 3.66 -5.65
N THR A 71 -4.15 3.61 -4.45
CA THR A 71 -3.66 2.72 -3.37
C THR A 71 -3.85 1.23 -3.70
N GLN A 72 -4.75 0.90 -4.61
CA GLN A 72 -4.97 -0.47 -5.10
C GLN A 72 -4.30 -0.73 -6.45
N ALA A 73 -3.64 0.25 -7.08
CA ALA A 73 -3.24 0.19 -8.49
C ALA A 73 -2.31 -1.00 -8.80
N SER A 74 -1.32 -1.27 -7.95
CA SER A 74 -0.41 -2.40 -8.12
C SER A 74 -1.16 -3.74 -7.97
N ALA A 75 -1.99 -3.86 -6.95
CA ALA A 75 -2.80 -5.05 -6.67
C ALA A 75 -3.82 -5.31 -7.80
N ILE A 76 -4.51 -4.28 -8.29
CA ILE A 76 -5.47 -4.36 -9.40
C ILE A 76 -4.78 -4.93 -10.63
N PHE A 77 -3.66 -4.33 -11.02
CA PHE A 77 -3.00 -4.70 -12.25
C PHE A 77 -2.43 -6.12 -12.19
N GLN A 78 -1.75 -6.48 -11.09
CA GLN A 78 -1.19 -7.81 -10.94
C GLN A 78 -2.27 -8.88 -10.82
N THR A 79 -3.32 -8.64 -10.05
CA THR A 79 -4.46 -9.57 -9.95
C THR A 79 -5.13 -9.74 -11.31
N TYR A 80 -5.31 -8.67 -12.08
CA TYR A 80 -5.87 -8.77 -13.43
C TYR A 80 -4.99 -9.62 -14.35
N LEU A 81 -3.67 -9.46 -14.31
CA LEU A 81 -2.74 -10.28 -15.09
C LEU A 81 -2.80 -11.75 -14.66
N ASP A 82 -2.80 -12.02 -13.36
CA ASP A 82 -2.85 -13.38 -12.83
C ASP A 82 -4.18 -14.07 -13.17
N LEU A 83 -5.33 -13.40 -13.04
CA LEU A 83 -6.61 -13.98 -13.41
C LEU A 83 -6.74 -14.21 -14.93
N LYS A 84 -6.22 -13.27 -15.74
CA LYS A 84 -6.28 -13.34 -17.21
C LYS A 84 -5.33 -14.38 -17.80
N ASN A 85 -4.14 -14.53 -17.23
CA ASN A 85 -3.09 -15.44 -17.71
C ASN A 85 -3.02 -16.75 -16.92
N GLY A 86 -3.64 -16.79 -15.74
CA GLY A 86 -3.65 -17.94 -14.84
C GLY A 86 -4.27 -19.16 -15.50
N ALA A 87 -3.91 -20.33 -14.97
CA ALA A 87 -4.06 -21.68 -15.55
C ALA A 87 -5.48 -22.06 -16.01
N ALA A 88 -5.97 -21.39 -17.04
CA ALA A 88 -7.23 -21.68 -17.71
C ALA A 88 -8.46 -21.68 -16.78
N ALA A 89 -8.43 -21.05 -15.60
CA ALA A 89 -9.52 -21.14 -14.63
C ALA A 89 -10.69 -20.20 -14.94
N TRP A 90 -10.44 -19.08 -15.61
CA TRP A 90 -11.42 -18.02 -15.87
C TRP A 90 -11.74 -17.92 -17.38
N ASP A 91 -13.00 -17.66 -17.72
CA ASP A 91 -13.42 -17.35 -19.10
C ASP A 91 -13.76 -15.87 -19.28
N VAL A 92 -14.19 -15.19 -18.20
CA VAL A 92 -14.43 -13.74 -18.17
C VAL A 92 -13.64 -13.13 -17.02
N VAL A 93 -12.95 -12.02 -17.29
CA VAL A 93 -12.21 -11.22 -16.30
C VAL A 93 -12.38 -9.75 -16.65
N GLU A 94 -13.19 -9.03 -15.87
CA GLU A 94 -13.61 -7.66 -16.15
C GLU A 94 -13.30 -6.75 -14.94
N PRO A 95 -12.56 -5.65 -15.15
CA PRO A 95 -12.35 -4.66 -14.11
C PRO A 95 -13.69 -4.01 -13.70
N LEU A 96 -13.92 -3.87 -12.41
CA LEU A 96 -15.17 -3.37 -11.85
C LEU A 96 -14.91 -2.32 -10.76
N SER A 97 -15.68 -1.24 -10.75
CA SER A 97 -15.76 -0.32 -9.62
C SER A 97 -17.04 -0.62 -8.84
N LEU A 98 -16.90 -1.11 -7.61
CA LEU A 98 -18.02 -1.34 -6.69
C LEU A 98 -18.30 -0.05 -5.94
N ARG A 99 -19.46 0.55 -6.18
CA ARG A 99 -19.85 1.84 -5.60
C ARG A 99 -21.36 1.93 -5.47
N HIS A 100 -21.82 2.86 -4.66
CA HIS A 100 -23.25 3.07 -4.48
C HIS A 100 -23.91 3.48 -5.82
N PRO A 101 -25.06 2.90 -6.21
CA PRO A 101 -25.69 3.15 -7.52
C PRO A 101 -25.99 4.62 -7.83
N GLN A 102 -26.25 5.41 -6.79
CA GLN A 102 -26.58 6.83 -6.91
C GLN A 102 -25.38 7.68 -7.37
N GLN A 103 -24.16 7.29 -7.01
CA GLN A 103 -22.91 7.99 -7.40
C GLN A 103 -22.38 7.53 -8.76
N ALA A 104 -22.79 6.36 -9.25
CA ALA A 104 -22.41 5.88 -10.59
C ALA A 104 -22.91 6.80 -11.72
N ARG A 105 -23.94 7.62 -11.46
CA ARG A 105 -24.48 8.61 -12.42
C ARG A 105 -23.75 9.96 -12.39
N GLU A 106 -23.01 10.27 -11.35
CA GLU A 106 -22.40 11.60 -11.12
C GLU A 106 -20.89 11.62 -11.35
N SER A 107 -20.24 10.46 -11.43
CA SER A 107 -18.80 10.35 -11.63
C SER A 107 -18.39 10.52 -13.10
N ASN A 108 -18.61 11.69 -13.68
CA ASN A 108 -17.89 12.15 -14.86
C ASN A 108 -16.99 13.36 -14.57
N THR A 109 -16.80 13.70 -13.29
CA THR A 109 -16.00 14.85 -12.86
C THR A 109 -15.28 14.56 -11.56
N ALA A 110 -13.97 14.31 -11.65
CA ALA A 110 -12.95 14.93 -10.81
C ALA A 110 -11.55 14.43 -11.23
N VAL A 111 -11.19 14.66 -12.50
CA VAL A 111 -9.84 15.19 -12.71
C VAL A 111 -9.96 16.61 -12.19
N LEU A 112 -9.26 16.96 -11.11
CA LEU A 112 -9.03 18.37 -10.76
C LEU A 112 -8.67 19.06 -12.07
N GLY A 113 -9.58 19.91 -12.54
CA GLY A 113 -9.56 20.36 -13.92
C GLY A 113 -8.19 20.94 -14.25
N SER A 114 -7.71 20.67 -15.46
CA SER A 114 -6.50 21.27 -16.02
C SER A 114 -6.40 22.78 -15.76
N ALA A 115 -7.55 23.45 -15.59
CA ALA A 115 -7.70 24.86 -15.24
C ALA A 115 -7.13 25.26 -13.85
N GLU A 116 -7.05 24.37 -12.86
CA GLU A 116 -6.46 24.67 -11.54
C GLU A 116 -4.94 24.55 -11.54
N LEU A 117 -4.39 23.81 -12.51
CA LEU A 117 -2.95 23.67 -12.75
C LEU A 117 -2.41 24.81 -13.65
N GLU A 118 -3.27 25.46 -14.43
CA GLU A 118 -2.93 26.62 -15.28
C GLU A 118 -2.78 27.90 -14.44
N GLY A 119 -1.67 28.00 -13.71
CA GLY A 119 -1.34 29.19 -12.92
C GLY A 119 -0.38 28.97 -11.77
N LEU A 120 -0.08 27.70 -11.44
CA LEU A 120 0.87 27.37 -10.39
C LEU A 120 2.30 27.65 -10.84
N SER A 121 3.06 28.32 -9.97
CA SER A 121 4.51 28.38 -10.11
C SER A 121 5.13 26.98 -9.96
N GLU A 122 6.34 26.80 -10.47
CA GLU A 122 7.05 25.51 -10.36
C GLU A 122 7.20 25.04 -8.90
N SER A 123 7.36 25.98 -7.96
CA SER A 123 7.42 25.69 -6.53
C SER A 123 6.07 25.25 -5.95
N GLU A 124 4.98 25.92 -6.30
CA GLU A 124 3.63 25.54 -5.83
C GLU A 124 3.21 24.18 -6.39
N ALA A 125 3.55 23.90 -7.66
CA ALA A 125 3.34 22.60 -8.26
C ALA A 125 4.14 21.51 -7.54
N CYS A 126 5.41 21.77 -7.19
CA CYS A 126 6.22 20.84 -6.40
C CYS A 126 5.63 20.58 -5.02
N GLU A 127 5.18 21.61 -4.30
CA GLU A 127 4.56 21.47 -2.99
C GLU A 127 3.27 20.66 -3.05
N LEU A 128 2.41 20.92 -4.05
CA LEU A 128 1.16 20.16 -4.24
C LEU A 128 1.44 18.68 -4.51
N VAL A 129 2.44 18.38 -5.36
CA VAL A 129 2.86 17.00 -5.63
C VAL A 129 3.40 16.34 -4.37
N GLN A 130 4.27 17.02 -3.60
CA GLN A 130 4.81 16.47 -2.36
C GLN A 130 3.72 16.20 -1.32
N ASN A 131 2.77 17.12 -1.13
CA ASN A 131 1.64 16.94 -0.23
C ASN A 131 0.74 15.78 -0.67
N THR A 132 0.45 15.68 -1.96
CA THR A 132 -0.34 14.57 -2.52
C THR A 132 0.35 13.23 -2.29
N LEU A 133 1.66 13.14 -2.55
CA LEU A 133 2.46 11.94 -2.30
C LEU A 133 2.55 11.58 -0.82
N ALA A 134 2.70 12.57 0.07
CA ALA A 134 2.71 12.35 1.51
C ALA A 134 1.36 11.78 2.01
N ASN A 135 0.24 12.32 1.50
CA ASN A 135 -1.10 11.83 1.81
C ASN A 135 -1.33 10.41 1.28
N TRP A 136 -0.78 10.07 0.11
CA TRP A 136 -0.87 8.72 -0.43
C TRP A 136 -0.04 7.73 0.39
N ARG A 137 1.18 8.11 0.81
CA ARG A 137 2.02 7.27 1.67
C ARG A 137 1.38 6.97 3.02
N SER A 138 0.67 7.94 3.61
CA SER A 138 -0.06 7.70 4.86
C SER A 138 -1.33 6.86 4.66
N SER A 139 -1.92 6.90 3.45
CA SER A 139 -3.14 6.18 3.08
C SER A 139 -2.90 4.80 2.44
N ASP A 140 -1.66 4.42 2.15
CA ASP A 140 -1.31 3.17 1.47
C ASP A 140 -1.77 1.92 2.25
N THR A 141 -1.91 2.07 3.58
CA THR A 141 -2.46 1.04 4.48
C THR A 141 -3.99 0.90 4.44
N ARG A 142 -4.69 1.78 3.72
CA ARG A 142 -6.16 1.84 3.69
C ARG A 142 -6.71 1.46 2.31
N LEU A 143 -7.70 0.58 2.30
CA LEU A 143 -8.38 0.16 1.07
C LEU A 143 -9.23 1.30 0.49
N GLY A 144 -8.95 1.71 -0.74
CA GLY A 144 -9.84 2.59 -1.52
C GLY A 144 -9.90 4.06 -1.08
N LEU A 145 -9.07 4.50 -0.13
CA LEU A 145 -9.07 5.88 0.34
C LEU A 145 -7.96 6.69 -0.34
N VAL A 146 -8.37 7.64 -1.17
CA VAL A 146 -7.50 8.72 -1.64
C VAL A 146 -8.10 10.00 -1.07
N ASN A 147 -7.38 10.64 -0.14
CA ASN A 147 -7.81 11.84 0.58
C ASN A 147 -8.97 11.60 1.58
N PRO A 148 -8.68 11.10 2.80
CA PRO A 148 -9.67 11.14 3.87
C PRO A 148 -10.01 12.61 4.19
N PRO A 149 -11.28 12.95 4.50
CA PRO A 149 -11.61 14.26 5.04
C PRO A 149 -10.81 14.51 6.32
N GLU A 150 -10.26 15.72 6.47
CA GLU A 150 -9.50 16.10 7.66
C GLU A 150 -10.36 15.92 8.92
N GLN A 151 -9.88 15.06 9.82
CA GLN A 151 -10.42 14.84 11.17
C GLN A 151 -11.96 14.74 11.26
N GLY A 152 -12.48 13.54 11.02
CA GLY A 152 -13.86 13.19 11.37
C GLY A 152 -13.95 11.77 11.88
N GLN A 153 -14.64 11.58 13.00
CA GLN A 153 -15.02 10.30 13.61
C GLN A 153 -16.01 9.51 12.72
N GLY A 154 -15.66 9.26 11.46
CA GLY A 154 -16.40 8.38 10.56
C GLY A 154 -15.90 6.95 10.70
N GLN A 155 -16.80 5.97 10.72
CA GLN A 155 -16.40 4.56 10.62
C GLN A 155 -15.78 4.37 9.23
N ASP A 156 -14.56 3.85 9.12
CA ASP A 156 -13.85 3.66 7.83
C ASP A 156 -14.70 2.92 6.77
N GLY A 157 -15.67 2.12 7.22
CA GLY A 157 -16.67 1.48 6.35
C GLY A 157 -17.59 2.47 5.62
N ASP A 158 -18.07 3.53 6.28
CA ASP A 158 -18.97 4.52 5.66
C ASP A 158 -18.25 5.34 4.59
N LEU A 159 -16.98 5.69 4.84
CA LEU A 159 -16.16 6.38 3.86
C LEU A 159 -15.88 5.49 2.63
N MET A 160 -15.62 4.20 2.86
CA MET A 160 -15.47 3.21 1.78
C MET A 160 -16.78 3.02 1.00
N LEU A 161 -17.94 3.01 1.66
CA LEU A 161 -19.24 2.96 0.99
C LEU A 161 -19.48 4.18 0.09
N ALA A 162 -19.02 5.36 0.53
CA ALA A 162 -19.16 6.61 -0.20
C ALA A 162 -18.15 6.79 -1.36
N LEU A 163 -16.97 6.17 -1.29
CA LEU A 163 -15.94 6.27 -2.35
C LEU A 163 -15.97 5.07 -3.31
N GLY A 164 -16.51 3.94 -2.84
CA GLY A 164 -16.44 2.65 -3.51
C GLY A 164 -15.07 1.98 -3.39
N LEU A 165 -14.94 0.82 -4.03
CA LEU A 165 -13.69 0.07 -4.12
C LEU A 165 -13.45 -0.45 -5.54
N ALA A 166 -12.18 -0.73 -5.84
CA ALA A 166 -11.82 -1.49 -7.03
C ALA A 166 -12.08 -2.98 -6.79
N ALA A 167 -12.60 -3.64 -7.81
CA ALA A 167 -12.78 -5.07 -7.84
C ALA A 167 -12.53 -5.60 -9.24
N ILE A 168 -12.46 -6.92 -9.35
CA ILE A 168 -12.46 -7.63 -10.62
C ILE A 168 -13.63 -8.59 -10.57
N LYS A 169 -14.52 -8.46 -11.55
CA LYS A 169 -15.60 -9.41 -11.77
C LYS A 169 -15.07 -10.52 -12.67
N GLY A 170 -15.10 -11.74 -12.17
CA GLY A 170 -14.62 -12.91 -12.90
C GLY A 170 -15.70 -13.95 -13.03
N ARG A 171 -15.64 -14.77 -14.09
CA ARG A 171 -16.38 -16.02 -14.17
C ARG A 171 -15.41 -17.17 -14.42
N ARG A 172 -15.56 -18.24 -13.65
CA ARG A 172 -14.79 -19.46 -13.85
C ARG A 172 -15.32 -20.24 -15.05
N LYS A 173 -14.45 -21.02 -15.69
CA LYS A 173 -14.87 -21.95 -16.72
C LYS A 173 -15.92 -22.92 -16.17
N ASN A 174 -17.05 -23.02 -16.88
CA ASN A 174 -18.21 -23.83 -16.52
C ASN A 174 -19.02 -23.33 -15.31
N ALA A 175 -18.67 -22.18 -14.71
CA ALA A 175 -19.51 -21.53 -13.72
C ALA A 175 -20.58 -20.68 -14.43
N THR A 176 -21.79 -20.64 -13.86
CA THR A 176 -22.88 -19.80 -14.33
C THR A 176 -22.91 -18.45 -13.63
N ALA A 177 -22.42 -18.40 -12.39
CA ALA A 177 -22.34 -17.19 -11.59
C ALA A 177 -20.96 -16.53 -11.71
N TYR A 178 -20.95 -15.21 -11.62
CA TYR A 178 -19.75 -14.40 -11.50
C TYR A 178 -19.31 -14.32 -10.03
N GLU A 179 -18.00 -14.38 -9.82
CA GLU A 179 -17.33 -14.14 -8.55
C GLU A 179 -16.73 -12.73 -8.56
N ILE A 180 -16.67 -12.11 -7.39
CA ILE A 180 -16.01 -10.82 -7.20
C ILE A 180 -14.68 -11.04 -6.48
N VAL A 181 -13.62 -10.46 -7.06
CA VAL A 181 -12.27 -10.47 -6.52
C VAL A 181 -11.90 -9.05 -6.09
N ILE A 182 -11.45 -8.88 -4.85
CA ILE A 182 -10.97 -7.60 -4.31
C ILE A 182 -9.45 -7.64 -4.24
N PRO A 183 -8.76 -6.84 -5.06
CA PRO A 183 -7.31 -6.73 -5.01
C PRO A 183 -6.88 -5.80 -3.87
N LEU A 184 -5.94 -6.26 -3.03
CA LEU A 184 -5.34 -5.46 -1.97
C LEU A 184 -3.87 -5.81 -1.76
N THR A 185 -3.10 -4.88 -1.22
CA THR A 185 -1.70 -5.15 -0.81
C THR A 185 -1.66 -5.77 0.58
N ILE A 186 -0.59 -6.48 0.93
CA ILE A 186 -0.42 -7.05 2.28
C ILE A 186 -0.38 -5.97 3.39
N SER A 187 -0.01 -4.75 3.04
CA SER A 187 0.02 -3.59 3.95
C SER A 187 -1.38 -3.00 4.19
N GLN A 188 -2.38 -3.38 3.39
CA GLN A 188 -3.75 -2.90 3.54
C GLN A 188 -4.51 -3.73 4.57
N HIS A 189 -5.03 -3.04 5.59
CA HIS A 189 -5.82 -3.67 6.64
C HIS A 189 -7.33 -3.52 6.36
N LEU A 190 -8.07 -4.63 6.54
CA LEU A 190 -9.53 -4.63 6.46
C LEU A 190 -10.14 -4.71 7.86
N THR A 191 -10.92 -3.71 8.21
CA THR A 191 -11.75 -3.71 9.41
C THR A 191 -13.03 -4.52 9.19
N THR A 192 -13.67 -4.96 10.27
CA THR A 192 -14.97 -5.67 10.18
C THR A 192 -16.04 -4.80 9.51
N SER A 193 -16.07 -3.50 9.80
CA SER A 193 -17.00 -2.55 9.15
C SER A 193 -16.78 -2.46 7.63
N GLN A 194 -15.53 -2.51 7.18
CA GLN A 194 -15.23 -2.52 5.74
C GLN A 194 -15.65 -3.84 5.09
N LEU A 195 -15.47 -4.99 5.75
CA LEU A 195 -15.98 -6.27 5.22
C LEU A 195 -17.50 -6.26 5.08
N VAL A 196 -18.23 -5.75 6.08
CA VAL A 196 -19.70 -5.57 5.99
C VAL A 196 -20.07 -4.61 4.86
N GLY A 197 -19.32 -3.51 4.70
CA GLY A 197 -19.52 -2.56 3.61
C GLY A 197 -19.29 -3.17 2.22
N ILE A 198 -18.30 -4.05 2.08
CA ILE A 198 -18.01 -4.79 0.85
C ILE A 198 -19.23 -5.64 0.45
N PHE A 199 -19.78 -6.43 1.37
CA PHE A 199 -20.96 -7.25 1.08
C PHE A 199 -22.21 -6.40 0.79
N THR A 200 -22.31 -5.23 1.40
CA THR A 200 -23.37 -4.25 1.10
C THR A 200 -23.27 -3.78 -0.35
N LEU A 201 -22.09 -3.32 -0.79
CA LEU A 201 -21.87 -2.89 -2.18
C LEU A 201 -22.05 -4.04 -3.18
N LEU A 202 -21.62 -5.25 -2.81
CA LEU A 202 -21.79 -6.45 -3.61
C LEU A 202 -23.27 -6.78 -3.86
N THR A 203 -24.07 -6.77 -2.79
CA THR A 203 -25.52 -7.00 -2.88
C THR A 203 -26.20 -5.94 -3.74
N GLN A 204 -25.82 -4.67 -3.57
CA GLN A 204 -26.34 -3.57 -4.38
C GLN A 204 -25.95 -3.71 -5.87
N HIS A 205 -24.70 -4.08 -6.14
CA HIS A 205 -24.23 -4.32 -7.50
C HIS A 205 -25.02 -5.45 -8.16
N ALA A 206 -25.18 -6.59 -7.47
CA ALA A 206 -25.94 -7.74 -7.96
C ALA A 206 -27.40 -7.37 -8.25
N ALA A 207 -28.04 -6.56 -7.41
CA ALA A 207 -29.42 -6.10 -7.64
C ALA A 207 -29.57 -5.16 -8.86
N SER A 208 -28.50 -4.44 -9.23
CA SER A 208 -28.48 -3.52 -10.37
C SER A 208 -27.96 -4.15 -11.67
N SER A 209 -27.33 -5.32 -11.58
CA SER A 209 -26.70 -6.03 -12.69
C SER A 209 -27.68 -7.00 -13.35
N THR A 210 -27.53 -7.23 -14.64
CA THR A 210 -28.25 -8.31 -15.35
C THR A 210 -27.59 -9.67 -15.15
N ASP A 211 -26.35 -9.69 -14.69
CA ASP A 211 -25.58 -10.91 -14.52
C ASP A 211 -25.79 -11.53 -13.14
N THR A 212 -25.83 -12.87 -13.09
CA THR A 212 -25.87 -13.62 -11.83
C THR A 212 -24.53 -13.50 -11.13
N VAL A 213 -24.44 -12.69 -10.07
CA VAL A 213 -23.25 -12.56 -9.23
C VAL A 213 -23.45 -13.34 -7.94
N ASP A 214 -22.47 -14.16 -7.55
CA ASP A 214 -22.46 -14.78 -6.23
C ASP A 214 -22.14 -13.72 -5.17
N THR A 215 -23.06 -13.55 -4.23
CA THR A 215 -22.96 -12.57 -3.14
C THR A 215 -22.64 -13.21 -1.79
N SER A 216 -22.59 -14.55 -1.73
CA SER A 216 -22.33 -15.31 -0.51
C SER A 216 -20.88 -15.19 -0.04
N HIS A 217 -19.96 -14.96 -0.97
CA HIS A 217 -18.54 -14.84 -0.72
C HIS A 217 -17.86 -13.84 -1.66
N VAL A 218 -16.70 -13.38 -1.22
CA VAL A 218 -15.79 -12.55 -2.01
C VAL A 218 -14.40 -13.16 -1.95
N LEU A 219 -13.64 -13.05 -3.05
CA LEU A 219 -12.27 -13.50 -3.10
C LEU A 219 -11.33 -12.31 -2.83
N LEU A 220 -10.51 -12.39 -1.80
CA LEU A 220 -9.47 -11.41 -1.52
C LEU A 220 -8.18 -11.84 -2.23
N ALA A 221 -7.68 -11.01 -3.14
CA ALA A 221 -6.39 -11.20 -3.80
C ALA A 221 -5.35 -10.31 -3.14
N ILE A 222 -4.52 -10.90 -2.29
CA ILE A 222 -3.52 -10.19 -1.50
C ILE A 222 -2.16 -10.27 -2.21
N ILE A 223 -1.63 -9.11 -2.59
CA ILE A 223 -0.29 -9.01 -3.19
C ILE A 223 0.77 -8.68 -2.14
N ALA A 224 1.85 -9.46 -2.14
CA ALA A 224 3.06 -9.18 -1.38
C ALA A 224 4.06 -8.32 -2.20
N PRO A 225 5.03 -7.64 -1.57
CA PRO A 225 6.00 -6.77 -2.26
C PRO A 225 6.85 -7.49 -3.31
N ASP A 226 7.03 -8.80 -3.18
CA ASP A 226 7.73 -9.66 -4.15
C ASP A 226 6.84 -10.07 -5.35
N SER A 227 5.66 -9.47 -5.49
CA SER A 227 4.63 -9.77 -6.49
C SER A 227 3.96 -11.14 -6.33
N THR A 228 4.15 -11.83 -5.20
CA THR A 228 3.37 -13.04 -4.88
C THR A 228 1.90 -12.66 -4.65
N LEU A 229 0.98 -13.39 -5.30
CA LEU A 229 -0.46 -13.27 -5.08
C LEU A 229 -0.99 -14.48 -4.31
N VAL A 230 -1.80 -14.20 -3.27
CA VAL A 230 -2.51 -15.22 -2.49
C VAL A 230 -3.99 -14.89 -2.46
N TYR A 231 -4.82 -15.91 -2.68
CA TYR A 231 -6.27 -15.77 -2.72
C TYR A 231 -6.93 -16.35 -1.47
N TYR A 232 -7.79 -15.57 -0.81
CA TYR A 232 -8.60 -16.00 0.33
C TYR A 232 -10.08 -15.81 0.04
N THR A 233 -10.88 -16.85 0.26
CA THR A 233 -12.33 -16.72 0.20
C THR A 233 -12.85 -16.23 1.55
N VAL A 234 -13.59 -15.13 1.54
CA VAL A 234 -14.29 -14.59 2.71
C VAL A 234 -15.78 -14.70 2.47
N SER A 235 -16.51 -15.30 3.40
CA SER A 235 -17.96 -15.49 3.31
C SER A 235 -18.72 -14.46 4.15
N GLN A 236 -19.94 -14.12 3.75
CA GLN A 236 -20.77 -13.13 4.44
C GLN A 236 -21.06 -13.52 5.89
N ASP A 237 -21.21 -14.82 6.17
CA ASP A 237 -21.54 -15.36 7.49
C ASP A 237 -20.30 -15.61 8.38
N MET A 238 -19.18 -14.93 8.12
CA MET A 238 -17.97 -15.09 8.92
C MET A 238 -18.16 -14.47 10.32
N VAL A 239 -18.53 -15.31 11.29
CA VAL A 239 -18.65 -14.91 12.70
C VAL A 239 -17.28 -14.95 13.37
N LYS A 240 -17.00 -13.99 14.25
CA LYS A 240 -15.78 -14.00 15.08
C LYS A 240 -15.67 -15.35 15.80
N PRO A 241 -14.52 -16.04 15.76
CA PRO A 241 -14.33 -17.26 16.52
C PRO A 241 -14.60 -16.98 18.00
N VAL A 242 -15.56 -17.71 18.56
CA VAL A 242 -15.87 -17.67 19.98
C VAL A 242 -14.78 -18.48 20.68
N ASN A 243 -13.86 -17.80 21.37
CA ASN A 243 -12.93 -18.42 22.31
C ASN A 243 -13.45 -18.22 23.73
#